data_AF-V5V4T6-F1
#
_entry.id   AF-V5V4T6-F1
#
_cell.length_a   1.000
_cell.length_b   1.000
_cell.length_c   1.000
_cell.angle_alpha   90.00
_cell.angle_beta   90.00
_cell.angle_gamma   90.00
#
_symmetry.space_group_name_H-M   'P 1'
#
loop_
_entity.id
_entity.type
_entity.pdbx_description
1 polymer ?
#
loop_
_entity_poly.entity_id
_entity_poly.type
_entity_poly.pdbx_seq_one_letter_code
_entity_poly.pdbx_strand_id
1 'polypeptide(L)'
;MTPPRIENVVIIGSGPAGYTAAIYAARANLKPFMFEGYQIGGLPGGQLMTTTEVENFPGFPEGIQGPQLMARMKAQAERWGTEMVTEDVIQVDFSQRPFLISSAERQVYAHSVIICTGATAKRLHLPGEEQYWTKGVSACAICDGATPIFKDVELAVIGGGDSAAEEAVYLTKYGSHVHLLVRSDKMRASKAMQDRVFANPKITVHWQTEAREILGDGNLMTGLRMINKATGEESLLPVRGLFYAIGHTPNTQLFKDFLELDSVGYIVTRHGTQTNVEGVFAAGDVQDHEYRQAVTAAGSGCMAALDAERWLSARGLIQEFHQTATATQPAATTKPTASPEQEFDPNAIKHRGSYALRKLFHESDRLLVVKYVSPTCGPCHTLKPILDRLVEEFDGKVQLIEIDITEDSAIAEQAGVTSTPTIQLFKNKELLEVIVGMKPKSQYRETIQRYLS
;
A
#
# COMPACT_ATOMS: atom_id res chain seq x y z
N MET A 1 -34.52 -10.36 14.05
CA MET A 1 -33.30 -10.15 13.26
C MET A 1 -33.33 -8.70 12.80
N THR A 2 -32.38 -7.87 13.25
CA THR A 2 -32.25 -6.49 12.76
C THR A 2 -31.91 -6.56 11.27
N PRO A 3 -32.61 -5.83 10.39
CA PRO A 3 -32.27 -5.81 8.98
C PRO A 3 -30.80 -5.37 8.80
N PRO A 4 -30.06 -5.92 7.82
CA PRO A 4 -28.68 -5.54 7.59
C PRO A 4 -28.59 -4.04 7.34
N ARG A 5 -27.63 -3.37 7.99
CA ARG A 5 -27.34 -1.96 7.76
C ARG A 5 -26.91 -1.79 6.30
N ILE A 6 -27.58 -0.88 5.58
CA ILE A 6 -27.24 -0.52 4.21
C ILE A 6 -26.37 0.72 4.27
N GLU A 7 -25.17 0.64 3.71
CA GLU A 7 -24.27 1.78 3.61
C GLU A 7 -24.63 2.62 2.38
N ASN A 8 -24.51 3.95 2.49
CA ASN A 8 -24.71 4.84 1.33
C ASN A 8 -23.71 4.50 0.22
N VAL A 9 -22.42 4.39 0.61
CA VAL A 9 -21.32 4.11 -0.32
C VAL A 9 -20.28 3.21 0.34
N VAL A 10 -19.89 2.16 -0.38
CA VAL A 10 -18.75 1.30 -0.03
C VAL A 10 -17.58 1.60 -0.96
N ILE A 11 -16.39 1.74 -0.40
CA ILE A 11 -15.14 1.94 -1.14
C ILE A 11 -14.28 0.68 -0.99
N ILE A 12 -13.79 0.15 -2.12
CA ILE A 12 -12.94 -1.04 -2.14
C ILE A 12 -11.53 -0.64 -2.57
N GLY A 13 -10.59 -0.60 -1.63
CA GLY A 13 -9.19 -0.25 -1.86
C GLY A 13 -8.76 1.04 -1.14
N SER A 14 -7.51 1.05 -0.68
CA SER A 14 -6.93 2.05 0.22
C SER A 14 -5.77 2.84 -0.39
N GLY A 15 -5.66 2.91 -1.72
CA GLY A 15 -4.69 3.80 -2.38
C GLY A 15 -5.10 5.27 -2.30
N PRO A 16 -4.35 6.18 -2.96
CA PRO A 16 -4.69 7.61 -3.05
C PRO A 16 -6.13 7.87 -3.54
N ALA A 17 -6.60 7.09 -4.50
CA ALA A 17 -7.98 7.16 -5.00
C ALA A 17 -9.01 6.81 -3.91
N GLY A 18 -8.79 5.72 -3.19
CA GLY A 18 -9.67 5.25 -2.11
C GLY A 18 -9.79 6.25 -0.97
N TYR A 19 -8.65 6.71 -0.43
CA TYR A 19 -8.67 7.70 0.65
C TYR A 19 -9.25 9.03 0.20
N THR A 20 -8.97 9.49 -1.02
CA THR A 20 -9.57 10.74 -1.52
C THR A 20 -11.09 10.59 -1.67
N ALA A 21 -11.56 9.47 -2.24
CA ALA A 21 -12.98 9.20 -2.34
C ALA A 21 -13.67 9.20 -0.97
N ALA A 22 -13.04 8.58 0.02
CA ALA A 22 -13.55 8.55 1.39
C ALA A 22 -13.62 9.93 2.04
N ILE A 23 -12.58 10.76 1.88
CA ILE A 23 -12.58 12.13 2.40
C ILE A 23 -13.77 12.93 1.84
N TYR A 24 -14.01 12.85 0.53
CA TYR A 24 -15.10 13.60 -0.12
C TYR A 24 -16.48 13.05 0.28
N ALA A 25 -16.68 11.73 0.23
CA ALA A 25 -17.94 11.11 0.63
C ALA A 25 -18.27 11.36 2.11
N ALA A 26 -17.27 11.29 2.99
CA ALA A 26 -17.44 11.55 4.41
C ALA A 26 -17.82 13.02 4.69
N ARG A 27 -17.17 13.98 3.99
CA ARG A 27 -17.53 15.40 4.07
C ARG A 27 -18.92 15.72 3.51
N ALA A 28 -19.44 14.89 2.63
CA ALA A 28 -20.81 14.96 2.13
C ALA A 28 -21.83 14.26 3.07
N ASN A 29 -21.44 13.95 4.32
CA ASN A 29 -22.28 13.27 5.32
C ASN A 29 -22.77 11.88 4.88
N LEU A 30 -22.06 11.20 3.96
CA LEU A 30 -22.47 9.87 3.48
C LEU A 30 -21.99 8.72 4.37
N LYS A 31 -21.13 8.98 5.36
CA LYS A 31 -20.49 7.97 6.23
C LYS A 31 -19.96 6.76 5.43
N PRO A 32 -18.96 6.97 4.55
CA PRO A 32 -18.44 5.91 3.70
C PRO A 32 -17.86 4.76 4.52
N PHE A 33 -18.07 3.53 4.03
CA PHE A 33 -17.45 2.31 4.56
C PHE A 33 -16.35 1.85 3.60
N MET A 34 -15.12 1.67 4.08
CA MET A 34 -13.97 1.28 3.25
C MET A 34 -13.40 -0.08 3.66
N PHE A 35 -13.17 -0.93 2.67
CA PHE A 35 -12.29 -2.09 2.78
C PHE A 35 -10.88 -1.69 2.36
N GLU A 36 -9.94 -1.73 3.30
CA GLU A 36 -8.57 -1.28 3.06
C GLU A 36 -7.70 -2.32 2.33
N GLY A 37 -8.12 -3.59 2.31
CA GLY A 37 -7.29 -4.71 1.89
C GLY A 37 -6.46 -5.28 3.03
N TYR A 38 -6.02 -6.53 2.88
CA TYR A 38 -5.19 -7.24 3.86
C TYR A 38 -4.10 -8.11 3.22
N GLN A 39 -4.47 -9.19 2.53
CA GLN A 39 -3.54 -10.08 1.82
C GLN A 39 -3.68 -9.90 0.32
N ILE A 40 -4.90 -10.08 -0.21
CA ILE A 40 -5.19 -9.98 -1.65
C ILE A 40 -5.10 -8.53 -2.10
N GLY A 41 -5.65 -7.61 -1.30
CA GLY A 41 -5.58 -6.16 -1.56
C GLY A 41 -4.22 -5.54 -1.27
N GLY A 42 -3.28 -6.31 -0.71
CA GLY A 42 -1.96 -5.84 -0.29
C GLY A 42 -1.99 -4.99 0.99
N LEU A 43 -0.87 -4.31 1.27
CA LEU A 43 -0.75 -3.43 2.42
C LEU A 43 -1.68 -2.22 2.30
N PRO A 44 -2.45 -1.88 3.35
CA PRO A 44 -3.25 -0.65 3.37
C PRO A 44 -2.42 0.59 3.00
N GLY A 45 -2.89 1.38 2.04
CA GLY A 45 -2.12 2.46 1.41
C GLY A 45 -1.68 2.15 -0.04
N GLY A 46 -1.76 0.89 -0.48
CA GLY A 46 -1.48 0.49 -1.86
C GLY A 46 0.00 0.61 -2.24
N GLN A 47 0.29 0.83 -3.53
CA GLN A 47 1.66 0.78 -4.09
C GLN A 47 2.65 1.77 -3.44
N LEU A 48 2.16 2.89 -2.89
CA LEU A 48 3.02 3.85 -2.18
C LEU A 48 3.59 3.32 -0.87
N MET A 49 3.05 2.21 -0.33
CA MET A 49 3.64 1.54 0.83
C MET A 49 4.97 0.85 0.50
N THR A 50 5.26 0.63 -0.78
CA THR A 50 6.47 -0.03 -1.25
C THR A 50 7.48 0.93 -1.89
N THR A 51 7.20 2.23 -1.87
CA THR A 51 8.16 3.27 -2.30
C THR A 51 8.82 3.93 -1.10
N THR A 52 9.99 4.52 -1.33
CA THR A 52 10.75 5.28 -0.33
C THR A 52 10.25 6.72 -0.28
N GLU A 53 10.59 7.53 -1.29
CA GLU A 53 10.34 8.98 -1.34
C GLU A 53 9.36 9.32 -2.46
N VAL A 54 8.48 10.29 -2.22
CA VAL A 54 7.52 10.83 -3.18
C VAL A 54 7.77 12.32 -3.34
N GLU A 55 8.33 12.71 -4.47
CA GLU A 55 8.68 14.11 -4.77
C GLU A 55 7.67 14.81 -5.68
N ASN A 56 6.73 14.05 -6.27
CA ASN A 56 5.82 14.54 -7.30
C ASN A 56 4.35 14.61 -6.86
N PHE A 57 4.08 14.47 -5.56
CA PHE A 57 2.75 14.74 -4.99
C PHE A 57 2.69 16.20 -4.51
N PRO A 58 1.79 17.04 -5.06
CA PRO A 58 1.78 18.47 -4.75
C PRO A 58 1.40 18.72 -3.29
N GLY A 59 2.07 19.69 -2.67
CA GLY A 59 1.90 20.05 -1.25
C GLY A 59 3.04 19.61 -0.33
N PHE A 60 4.04 18.90 -0.87
CA PHE A 60 5.23 18.44 -0.14
C PHE A 60 6.51 18.92 -0.85
N PRO A 61 6.91 20.20 -0.67
CA PRO A 61 8.02 20.78 -1.41
C PRO A 61 9.38 20.14 -1.08
N GLU A 62 9.53 19.54 0.11
CA GLU A 62 10.71 18.79 0.51
C GLU A 62 10.62 17.28 0.21
N GLY A 63 9.56 16.83 -0.48
CA GLY A 63 9.23 15.41 -0.61
C GLY A 63 8.52 14.85 0.63
N ILE A 64 8.01 13.63 0.50
CA ILE A 64 7.43 12.87 1.61
C ILE A 64 7.61 11.37 1.38
N GLN A 65 7.84 10.61 2.46
CA GLN A 65 7.87 9.16 2.34
C GLN A 65 6.50 8.59 1.93
N GLY A 66 6.49 7.61 1.04
CA GLY A 66 5.27 6.96 0.54
C GLY A 66 4.32 6.48 1.66
N PRO A 67 4.81 5.70 2.64
CA PRO A 67 4.02 5.30 3.80
C PRO A 67 3.51 6.48 4.65
N GLN A 68 4.28 7.55 4.78
CA GLN A 68 3.88 8.73 5.54
C GLN A 68 2.76 9.49 4.83
N LEU A 69 2.82 9.61 3.50
CA LEU A 69 1.74 10.21 2.70
C LEU A 69 0.44 9.42 2.88
N MET A 70 0.49 8.09 2.79
CA MET A 70 -0.69 7.22 2.98
C MET A 70 -1.26 7.32 4.39
N ALA A 71 -0.41 7.36 5.42
CA ALA A 71 -0.85 7.56 6.79
C ALA A 71 -1.59 8.90 6.97
N ARG A 72 -1.11 9.98 6.34
CA ARG A 72 -1.79 11.29 6.38
C ARG A 72 -3.15 11.25 5.67
N MET A 73 -3.24 10.62 4.50
CA MET A 73 -4.49 10.48 3.76
C MET A 73 -5.52 9.65 4.54
N LYS A 74 -5.09 8.52 5.14
CA LYS A 74 -5.91 7.71 6.03
C LYS A 74 -6.45 8.51 7.22
N ALA A 75 -5.57 9.18 7.96
CA ALA A 75 -5.95 9.99 9.12
C ALA A 75 -6.95 11.10 8.75
N GLN A 76 -6.82 11.68 7.55
CA GLN A 76 -7.79 12.66 7.04
C GLN A 76 -9.17 12.02 6.75
N ALA A 77 -9.21 10.83 6.17
CA ALA A 77 -10.46 10.11 5.94
C ALA A 77 -11.13 9.66 7.25
N GLU A 78 -10.36 9.18 8.23
CA GLU A 78 -10.84 8.81 9.57
C GLU A 78 -11.41 10.03 10.32
N ARG A 79 -10.72 11.18 10.25
CA ARG A 79 -11.17 12.44 10.86
C ARG A 79 -12.57 12.85 10.41
N TRP A 80 -12.91 12.61 9.13
CA TRP A 80 -14.23 12.94 8.58
C TRP A 80 -15.28 11.84 8.80
N GLY A 81 -14.95 10.77 9.52
CA GLY A 81 -15.91 9.75 9.95
C GLY A 81 -16.06 8.60 8.96
N THR A 82 -15.08 8.37 8.09
CA THR A 82 -15.01 7.15 7.29
C THR A 82 -14.84 5.96 8.23
N GLU A 83 -15.70 4.95 8.07
CA GLU A 83 -15.56 3.67 8.74
C GLU A 83 -14.65 2.79 7.88
N MET A 84 -13.54 2.29 8.43
CA MET A 84 -12.57 1.49 7.67
C MET A 84 -12.28 0.16 8.36
N VAL A 85 -12.13 -0.88 7.55
CA VAL A 85 -11.72 -2.21 8.00
C VAL A 85 -10.58 -2.75 7.16
N THR A 86 -9.61 -3.36 7.83
CA THR A 86 -8.45 -3.99 7.20
C THR A 86 -8.81 -5.43 6.81
N GLU A 87 -9.59 -5.57 5.73
CA GLU A 87 -10.12 -6.85 5.24
C GLU A 87 -10.07 -6.90 3.71
N ASP A 88 -9.87 -8.10 3.16
CA ASP A 88 -10.02 -8.33 1.73
C ASP A 88 -11.48 -8.55 1.36
N VAL A 89 -11.93 -7.85 0.32
CA VAL A 89 -13.19 -8.19 -0.34
C VAL A 89 -12.95 -9.43 -1.20
N ILE A 90 -13.73 -10.47 -0.95
CA ILE A 90 -13.61 -11.77 -1.63
C ILE A 90 -14.77 -12.04 -2.60
N GLN A 91 -15.89 -11.33 -2.44
CA GLN A 91 -17.05 -11.46 -3.31
C GLN A 91 -17.80 -10.14 -3.42
N VAL A 92 -18.31 -9.85 -4.63
CA VAL A 92 -19.31 -8.80 -4.87
C VAL A 92 -20.47 -9.38 -5.68
N ASP A 93 -21.64 -8.75 -5.58
CA ASP A 93 -22.76 -9.00 -6.49
C ASP A 93 -23.39 -7.66 -6.91
N PHE A 94 -23.15 -7.31 -8.18
CA PHE A 94 -23.67 -6.09 -8.80
C PHE A 94 -24.94 -6.33 -9.64
N SER A 95 -25.48 -7.56 -9.65
CA SER A 95 -26.74 -7.88 -10.34
C SER A 95 -27.98 -7.49 -9.54
N GLN A 96 -27.83 -7.28 -8.22
CA GLN A 96 -28.90 -6.90 -7.30
C GLN A 96 -28.69 -5.50 -6.71
N ARG A 97 -29.74 -4.96 -6.07
CA ARG A 97 -29.67 -3.73 -5.27
C ARG A 97 -30.38 -3.91 -3.93
N PRO A 98 -29.82 -3.42 -2.81
CA PRO A 98 -28.47 -2.87 -2.65
C PRO A 98 -27.39 -3.89 -3.03
N PHE A 99 -26.23 -3.42 -3.48
CA PHE A 99 -25.11 -4.27 -3.88
C PHE A 99 -24.57 -5.05 -2.68
N LEU A 100 -24.20 -6.31 -2.88
CA LEU A 100 -23.55 -7.13 -1.86
C LEU A 100 -22.03 -7.05 -2.00
N ILE A 101 -21.34 -6.84 -0.87
CA ILE A 101 -19.89 -6.85 -0.75
C ILE A 101 -19.53 -7.72 0.46
N SER A 102 -18.75 -8.79 0.25
CA SER A 102 -18.39 -9.74 1.29
C SER A 102 -16.88 -9.82 1.49
N SER A 103 -16.46 -9.82 2.75
CA SER A 103 -15.14 -10.28 3.20
C SER A 103 -15.28 -11.63 3.90
N ALA A 104 -14.16 -12.17 4.40
CA ALA A 104 -14.18 -13.35 5.27
C ALA A 104 -14.87 -13.09 6.63
N GLU A 105 -14.91 -11.83 7.08
CA GLU A 105 -15.44 -11.47 8.40
C GLU A 105 -16.87 -10.94 8.36
N ARG A 106 -17.31 -10.36 7.23
CA ARG A 106 -18.61 -9.67 7.16
C ARG A 106 -19.21 -9.63 5.75
N GLN A 107 -20.51 -9.39 5.73
CA GLN A 107 -21.27 -9.00 4.55
C GLN A 107 -21.81 -7.59 4.75
N VAL A 108 -21.63 -6.74 3.74
CA VAL A 108 -22.08 -5.35 3.71
C VAL A 108 -22.97 -5.16 2.48
N TYR A 109 -24.05 -4.40 2.66
CA TYR A 109 -24.95 -4.00 1.59
C TYR A 109 -24.78 -2.51 1.32
N ALA A 110 -24.71 -2.10 0.05
CA ALA A 110 -24.45 -0.70 -0.31
C ALA A 110 -25.33 -0.20 -1.45
N HIS A 111 -25.79 1.05 -1.36
CA HIS A 111 -26.48 1.69 -2.47
C HIS A 111 -25.53 2.01 -3.65
N SER A 112 -24.31 2.41 -3.34
CA SER A 112 -23.25 2.75 -4.30
C SER A 112 -21.92 2.07 -3.94
N VAL A 113 -21.09 1.78 -4.95
CA VAL A 113 -19.73 1.23 -4.76
C VAL A 113 -18.72 2.06 -5.55
N ILE A 114 -17.56 2.33 -4.94
CA ILE A 114 -16.39 2.92 -5.62
C ILE A 114 -15.23 1.92 -5.57
N ILE A 115 -14.77 1.51 -6.73
CA ILE A 115 -13.66 0.56 -6.90
C ILE A 115 -12.35 1.33 -7.06
N CYS A 116 -11.45 1.16 -6.09
CA CYS A 116 -10.15 1.80 -5.99
C CYS A 116 -9.04 0.76 -5.76
N THR A 117 -9.18 -0.45 -6.31
CA THR A 117 -8.27 -1.59 -6.06
C THR A 117 -6.90 -1.46 -6.73
N GLY A 118 -6.72 -0.44 -7.58
CA GLY A 118 -5.46 -0.13 -8.24
C GLY A 118 -5.00 -1.20 -9.24
N ALA A 119 -3.70 -1.20 -9.48
CA ALA A 119 -3.02 -2.17 -10.32
C ALA A 119 -1.69 -2.59 -9.67
N THR A 120 -1.14 -3.70 -10.13
CA THR A 120 0.15 -4.23 -9.65
C THR A 120 1.16 -4.21 -10.80
N ALA A 121 2.30 -3.56 -10.59
CA ALA A 121 3.39 -3.57 -11.57
C ALA A 121 3.88 -5.00 -11.85
N LYS A 122 4.02 -5.36 -13.13
CA LYS A 122 4.55 -6.67 -13.51
C LYS A 122 6.05 -6.72 -13.23
N ARG A 123 6.47 -7.83 -12.63
CA ARG A 123 7.88 -8.11 -12.29
C ARG A 123 8.31 -9.40 -12.97
N LEU A 124 9.62 -9.54 -13.23
CA LEU A 124 10.17 -10.76 -13.81
C LEU A 124 10.58 -11.79 -12.75
N HIS A 125 10.68 -11.38 -11.48
CA HIS A 125 11.14 -12.22 -10.37
C HIS A 125 12.52 -12.82 -10.64
N LEU A 126 13.44 -11.98 -11.13
CA LEU A 126 14.82 -12.41 -11.40
C LEU A 126 15.53 -12.79 -10.10
N PRO A 127 16.46 -13.75 -10.12
CA PRO A 127 17.44 -13.92 -9.05
C PRO A 127 18.08 -12.57 -8.68
N GLY A 128 18.10 -12.25 -7.38
CA GLY A 128 18.57 -10.97 -6.84
C GLY A 128 17.50 -9.85 -6.77
N GLU A 129 16.36 -10.01 -7.44
CA GLU A 129 15.34 -8.94 -7.52
C GLU A 129 14.77 -8.54 -6.16
N GLU A 130 14.46 -9.51 -5.29
CA GLU A 130 13.92 -9.22 -3.95
C GLU A 130 14.92 -8.44 -3.09
N GLN A 131 16.20 -8.77 -3.16
CA GLN A 131 17.26 -8.11 -2.40
C GLN A 131 17.48 -6.66 -2.85
N TYR A 132 17.40 -6.40 -4.15
CA TYR A 132 17.70 -5.09 -4.74
C TYR A 132 16.46 -4.27 -5.10
N TRP A 133 15.26 -4.76 -4.78
CA TRP A 133 14.02 -3.97 -4.87
C TRP A 133 14.14 -2.70 -4.02
N THR A 134 13.83 -1.54 -4.60
CA THR A 134 14.07 -0.19 -4.02
C THR A 134 15.53 0.16 -3.72
N LYS A 135 16.48 -0.71 -4.08
CA LYS A 135 17.94 -0.52 -3.91
C LYS A 135 18.67 -0.56 -5.26
N GLY A 136 18.02 0.02 -6.26
CA GLY A 136 18.46 0.03 -7.66
C GLY A 136 17.42 -0.56 -8.62
N VAL A 137 16.48 -1.37 -8.15
CA VAL A 137 15.40 -1.92 -8.98
C VAL A 137 14.08 -1.19 -8.69
N SER A 138 13.42 -0.73 -9.76
CA SER A 138 12.13 -0.03 -9.72
C SER A 138 11.21 -0.50 -10.85
N ALA A 139 9.91 -0.24 -10.72
CA ALA A 139 8.92 -0.40 -11.80
C ALA A 139 8.25 0.93 -12.19
N CYS A 140 8.80 2.07 -11.77
CA CYS A 140 8.32 3.39 -12.17
C CYS A 140 9.51 4.34 -12.41
N ALA A 141 9.96 4.46 -13.66
CA ALA A 141 11.03 5.40 -13.99
C ALA A 141 10.66 6.86 -13.70
N ILE A 142 9.39 7.23 -13.90
CA ILE A 142 8.89 8.59 -13.65
C ILE A 142 9.00 8.97 -12.16
N CYS A 143 8.70 8.01 -11.28
CA CYS A 143 8.73 8.19 -9.84
C CYS A 143 10.16 8.32 -9.33
N ASP A 144 11.02 7.36 -9.68
CA ASP A 144 12.30 7.19 -8.99
C ASP A 144 13.49 7.70 -9.81
N GLY A 145 13.33 7.97 -11.11
CA GLY A 145 14.43 8.28 -12.02
C GLY A 145 15.24 9.54 -11.65
N ALA A 146 14.62 10.48 -10.91
CA ALA A 146 15.28 11.69 -10.43
C ALA A 146 16.06 11.50 -9.12
N THR A 147 15.92 10.34 -8.46
CA THR A 147 16.58 10.10 -7.17
C THR A 147 18.11 10.11 -7.31
N PRO A 148 18.86 10.55 -6.26
CA PRO A 148 20.31 10.73 -6.36
C PRO A 148 21.10 9.48 -6.76
N ILE A 149 20.58 8.28 -6.51
CA ILE A 149 21.25 7.02 -6.84
C ILE A 149 21.34 6.74 -8.35
N PHE A 150 20.52 7.42 -9.16
CA PHE A 150 20.46 7.25 -10.62
C PHE A 150 21.06 8.42 -11.40
N LYS A 151 21.60 9.42 -10.71
CA LYS A 151 22.24 10.57 -11.34
C LYS A 151 23.61 10.21 -11.91
N ASP A 152 23.82 10.56 -13.19
CA ASP A 152 25.10 10.42 -13.90
C ASP A 152 25.67 8.98 -13.91
N VAL A 153 24.79 7.96 -13.84
CA VAL A 153 25.14 6.53 -13.91
C VAL A 153 24.40 5.83 -15.04
N GLU A 154 24.87 4.65 -15.44
CA GLU A 154 24.21 3.84 -16.47
C GLU A 154 22.99 3.11 -15.87
N LEU A 155 21.89 3.12 -16.61
CA LEU A 155 20.59 2.57 -16.22
C LEU A 155 20.11 1.55 -17.25
N ALA A 156 19.33 0.57 -16.82
CA ALA A 156 18.66 -0.39 -17.68
C ALA A 156 17.14 -0.24 -17.61
N VAL A 157 16.47 -0.38 -18.76
CA VAL A 157 15.01 -0.47 -18.87
C VAL A 157 14.68 -1.81 -19.53
N ILE A 158 13.79 -2.60 -18.93
CA ILE A 158 13.27 -3.83 -19.55
C ILE A 158 11.88 -3.56 -20.08
N GLY A 159 11.70 -3.73 -21.38
CA GLY A 159 10.41 -3.57 -22.04
C GLY A 159 10.55 -3.33 -23.54
N GLY A 160 9.41 -3.22 -24.23
CA GLY A 160 9.41 -2.95 -25.68
C GLY A 160 8.12 -2.35 -26.22
N GLY A 161 7.21 -1.91 -25.35
CA GLY A 161 6.03 -1.11 -25.73
C GLY A 161 6.31 0.39 -25.59
N ASP A 162 5.27 1.21 -25.78
CA ASP A 162 5.42 2.68 -25.66
C ASP A 162 5.93 3.10 -24.28
N SER A 163 5.44 2.51 -23.18
CA SER A 163 5.95 2.84 -21.84
C SER A 163 7.46 2.62 -21.71
N ALA A 164 8.01 1.56 -22.31
CA ALA A 164 9.45 1.30 -22.24
C ALA A 164 10.26 2.32 -23.04
N ALA A 165 9.74 2.77 -24.18
CA ALA A 165 10.36 3.81 -24.99
C ALA A 165 10.30 5.17 -24.28
N GLU A 166 9.16 5.53 -23.70
CA GLU A 166 8.97 6.77 -22.95
C GLU A 166 9.84 6.82 -21.69
N GLU A 167 9.84 5.75 -20.89
CA GLU A 167 10.65 5.66 -19.67
C GLU A 167 12.16 5.67 -20.00
N ALA A 168 12.59 4.97 -21.06
CA ALA A 168 13.99 5.02 -21.49
C ALA A 168 14.41 6.45 -21.87
N VAL A 169 13.60 7.16 -22.66
CA VAL A 169 13.86 8.55 -23.03
C VAL A 169 13.83 9.46 -21.80
N TYR A 170 12.88 9.27 -20.89
CA TYR A 170 12.79 10.04 -19.65
C TYR A 170 14.04 9.92 -18.80
N LEU A 171 14.55 8.70 -18.61
CA LEU A 171 15.74 8.43 -17.79
C LEU A 171 17.02 9.05 -18.36
N THR A 172 17.09 9.36 -19.66
CA THR A 172 18.27 10.05 -20.23
C THR A 172 18.51 11.47 -19.68
N LYS A 173 17.50 12.05 -19.02
CA LYS A 173 17.62 13.32 -18.29
C LYS A 173 18.48 13.21 -17.03
N TYR A 174 18.60 12.01 -16.45
CA TYR A 174 19.25 11.78 -15.16
C TYR A 174 20.46 10.85 -15.29
N GLY A 175 20.30 9.73 -16.01
CA GLY A 175 21.37 8.78 -16.27
C GLY A 175 22.43 9.30 -17.24
N SER A 176 23.65 8.78 -17.11
CA SER A 176 24.71 9.00 -18.09
C SER A 176 24.40 8.29 -19.41
N HIS A 177 23.84 7.07 -19.32
CA HIS A 177 23.42 6.24 -20.45
C HIS A 177 22.25 5.33 -20.06
N VAL A 178 21.41 4.95 -21.03
CA VAL A 178 20.24 4.07 -20.81
C VAL A 178 20.29 2.88 -21.77
N HIS A 179 20.25 1.67 -21.21
CA HIS A 179 20.17 0.42 -21.93
C HIS A 179 18.74 -0.08 -21.99
N LEU A 180 18.14 -0.13 -23.18
CA LEU A 180 16.79 -0.64 -23.38
C LEU A 180 16.85 -2.11 -23.83
N LEU A 181 16.47 -3.02 -22.94
CA LEU A 181 16.48 -4.46 -23.17
C LEU A 181 15.14 -4.90 -23.76
N VAL A 182 15.15 -5.28 -25.03
CA VAL A 182 13.97 -5.74 -25.76
C VAL A 182 14.09 -7.22 -26.05
N ARG A 183 13.14 -8.03 -25.55
CA ARG A 183 13.17 -9.50 -25.71
C ARG A 183 13.02 -10.00 -27.16
N SER A 184 12.54 -9.16 -28.07
CA SER A 184 12.33 -9.48 -29.50
C SER A 184 13.36 -8.75 -30.36
N ASP A 185 13.39 -9.09 -31.64
CA ASP A 185 14.03 -8.36 -32.73
C ASP A 185 13.34 -7.02 -33.11
N LYS A 186 12.18 -6.72 -32.51
CA LYS A 186 11.38 -5.51 -32.80
C LYS A 186 10.66 -4.98 -31.57
N MET A 187 10.42 -3.67 -31.53
CA MET A 187 9.56 -3.03 -30.53
C MET A 187 8.09 -3.10 -30.93
N ARG A 188 7.21 -3.21 -29.93
CA ARG A 188 5.76 -3.00 -30.04
C ARG A 188 5.36 -1.53 -29.92
N ALA A 189 6.26 -0.66 -29.45
CA ALA A 189 6.05 0.78 -29.37
C ALA A 189 5.60 1.36 -30.73
N SER A 190 4.84 2.44 -30.71
CA SER A 190 4.50 3.25 -31.87
C SER A 190 5.76 3.70 -32.63
N LYS A 191 5.63 3.97 -33.93
CA LYS A 191 6.78 4.40 -34.75
C LYS A 191 7.38 5.72 -34.28
N ALA A 192 6.55 6.66 -33.86
CA ALA A 192 7.02 7.91 -33.27
C ALA A 192 7.88 7.68 -32.01
N MET A 193 7.54 6.70 -31.15
CA MET A 193 8.34 6.38 -29.96
C MET A 193 9.63 5.65 -30.32
N GLN A 194 9.60 4.76 -31.30
CA GLN A 194 10.81 4.12 -31.83
C GLN A 194 11.79 5.18 -32.35
N ASP A 195 11.30 6.15 -33.13
CA ASP A 195 12.13 7.23 -33.69
C ASP A 195 12.80 8.08 -32.59
N ARG A 196 12.06 8.39 -31.51
CA ARG A 196 12.63 9.10 -30.34
C ARG A 196 13.73 8.31 -29.65
N VAL A 197 13.55 6.99 -29.51
CA VAL A 197 14.56 6.11 -28.92
C VAL A 197 15.81 6.06 -29.80
N PHE A 198 15.64 5.84 -31.11
CA PHE A 198 16.77 5.73 -32.04
C PHE A 198 17.52 7.04 -32.26
N ALA A 199 16.84 8.19 -32.15
CA ALA A 199 17.45 9.50 -32.26
C ALA A 199 18.22 9.93 -31.00
N ASN A 200 18.05 9.24 -29.87
CA ASN A 200 18.68 9.64 -28.61
C ASN A 200 20.05 8.95 -28.44
N PRO A 201 21.18 9.70 -28.47
CA PRO A 201 22.52 9.11 -28.40
C PRO A 201 22.85 8.50 -27.03
N LYS A 202 22.08 8.82 -25.97
CA LYS A 202 22.22 8.22 -24.65
C LYS A 202 21.48 6.89 -24.50
N ILE A 203 20.89 6.35 -25.58
CA ILE A 203 20.16 5.09 -25.52
C ILE A 203 20.85 4.03 -26.39
N THR A 204 21.11 2.86 -25.81
CA THR A 204 21.46 1.65 -26.55
C THR A 204 20.32 0.64 -26.46
N VAL A 205 19.81 0.21 -27.61
CA VAL A 205 18.80 -0.85 -27.67
C VAL A 205 19.49 -2.21 -27.79
N HIS A 206 19.20 -3.09 -26.85
CA HIS A 206 19.64 -4.48 -26.86
C HIS A 206 18.51 -5.37 -27.34
N TRP A 207 18.55 -5.76 -28.62
CA TRP A 207 17.55 -6.62 -29.24
C TRP A 207 17.74 -8.09 -28.88
N GLN A 208 16.62 -8.81 -28.77
CA GLN A 208 16.58 -10.22 -28.41
C GLN A 208 17.31 -10.52 -27.09
N THR A 209 17.34 -9.56 -26.17
CA THR A 209 18.10 -9.64 -24.92
C THR A 209 17.15 -9.81 -23.73
N GLU A 210 17.45 -10.78 -22.87
CA GLU A 210 16.76 -11.03 -21.60
C GLU A 210 17.73 -10.84 -20.43
N ALA A 211 17.29 -10.18 -19.35
CA ALA A 211 18.01 -10.22 -18.08
C ALA A 211 17.77 -11.58 -17.40
N ARG A 212 18.82 -12.12 -16.77
CA ARG A 212 18.83 -13.43 -16.10
C ARG A 212 19.03 -13.32 -14.61
N GLU A 213 19.76 -12.32 -14.14
CA GLU A 213 20.11 -12.14 -12.73
C GLU A 213 20.44 -10.67 -12.47
N ILE A 214 20.06 -10.17 -11.30
CA ILE A 214 20.42 -8.84 -10.81
C ILE A 214 21.59 -9.00 -9.84
N LEU A 215 22.68 -8.30 -10.15
CA LEU A 215 23.93 -8.34 -9.40
C LEU A 215 24.04 -7.10 -8.50
N GLY A 216 24.70 -7.25 -7.36
CA GLY A 216 24.95 -6.15 -6.43
C GLY A 216 26.03 -6.46 -5.41
N ASP A 217 26.35 -5.47 -4.59
CA ASP A 217 27.42 -5.52 -3.57
C ASP A 217 26.91 -5.91 -2.17
N GLY A 218 25.67 -6.40 -2.08
CA GLY A 218 24.97 -6.66 -0.83
C GLY A 218 24.10 -5.49 -0.34
N ASN A 219 24.37 -4.27 -0.80
CA ASN A 219 23.58 -3.09 -0.49
C ASN A 219 22.81 -2.57 -1.72
N LEU A 220 23.52 -2.21 -2.80
CA LEU A 220 22.94 -1.65 -4.01
C LEU A 220 23.18 -2.56 -5.22
N MET A 221 22.29 -2.44 -6.21
CA MET A 221 22.48 -3.03 -7.53
C MET A 221 23.74 -2.46 -8.20
N THR A 222 24.53 -3.33 -8.82
CA THR A 222 25.74 -2.97 -9.57
C THR A 222 25.75 -3.48 -11.02
N GLY A 223 24.83 -4.37 -11.40
CA GLY A 223 24.72 -4.79 -12.79
C GLY A 223 23.64 -5.85 -13.06
N LEU A 224 23.60 -6.29 -14.31
CA LEU A 224 22.74 -7.36 -14.80
C LEU A 224 23.57 -8.44 -15.48
N ARG A 225 23.24 -9.71 -15.23
CA ARG A 225 23.59 -10.79 -16.15
C ARG A 225 22.51 -10.86 -17.23
N MET A 226 22.91 -10.87 -18.49
CA MET A 226 21.99 -10.90 -19.63
C MET A 226 22.34 -12.03 -20.58
N ILE A 227 21.36 -12.46 -21.38
CA ILE A 227 21.58 -13.37 -22.49
C ILE A 227 20.94 -12.81 -23.76
N ASN A 228 21.67 -12.87 -24.87
CA ASN A 228 21.09 -12.68 -26.19
C ASN A 228 20.48 -14.00 -26.67
N LYS A 229 19.17 -14.04 -26.86
CA LYS A 229 18.41 -15.24 -27.22
C LYS A 229 18.70 -15.76 -28.63
N ALA A 230 19.20 -14.91 -29.53
CA ALA A 230 19.53 -15.31 -30.89
C ALA A 230 20.92 -15.94 -30.99
N THR A 231 21.90 -15.42 -30.24
CA THR A 231 23.28 -15.94 -30.27
C THR A 231 23.58 -16.95 -29.17
N GLY A 232 22.80 -16.94 -28.08
CA GLY A 232 23.09 -17.70 -26.86
C GLY A 232 24.19 -17.08 -26.00
N GLU A 233 24.71 -15.90 -26.36
CA GLU A 233 25.79 -15.23 -25.65
C GLU A 233 25.30 -14.65 -24.32
N GLU A 234 26.00 -15.02 -23.24
CA GLU A 234 25.81 -14.40 -21.93
C GLU A 234 26.81 -13.25 -21.72
N SER A 235 26.34 -12.17 -21.13
CA SER A 235 27.16 -10.99 -20.85
C SER A 235 26.80 -10.35 -19.51
N LEU A 236 27.72 -9.53 -19.00
CA LEU A 236 27.50 -8.69 -17.83
C LEU A 236 27.34 -7.25 -18.28
N LEU A 237 26.28 -6.59 -17.81
CA LEU A 237 26.02 -5.18 -18.03
C LEU A 237 26.17 -4.42 -16.71
N PRO A 238 27.22 -3.61 -16.54
CA PRO A 238 27.38 -2.74 -15.38
C PRO A 238 26.33 -1.62 -15.43
N VAL A 239 25.36 -1.64 -14.53
CA VAL A 239 24.29 -0.62 -14.41
C VAL A 239 23.92 -0.46 -12.95
N ARG A 240 23.59 0.78 -12.54
CA ARG A 240 23.23 1.11 -11.16
C ARG A 240 21.73 1.16 -10.92
N GLY A 241 20.94 1.06 -11.99
CA GLY A 241 19.49 0.97 -11.90
C GLY A 241 18.87 0.07 -12.95
N LEU A 242 17.79 -0.62 -12.57
CA LEU A 242 16.91 -1.39 -13.45
C LEU A 242 15.47 -0.89 -13.28
N PHE A 243 14.82 -0.56 -14.39
CA PHE A 243 13.42 -0.15 -14.45
C PHE A 243 12.59 -1.12 -15.28
N TYR A 244 11.54 -1.68 -14.67
CA TYR A 244 10.57 -2.51 -15.37
C TYR A 244 9.50 -1.67 -16.08
N ALA A 245 9.49 -1.71 -17.40
CA ALA A 245 8.46 -1.11 -18.25
C ALA A 245 7.69 -2.18 -19.04
N ILE A 246 7.28 -3.24 -18.34
CA ILE A 246 6.57 -4.41 -18.90
C ILE A 246 5.06 -4.41 -18.63
N GLY A 247 4.53 -3.28 -18.17
CA GLY A 247 3.11 -3.05 -17.93
C GLY A 247 2.66 -3.42 -16.51
N HIS A 248 1.37 -3.23 -16.25
CA HIS A 248 0.74 -3.53 -14.95
C HIS A 248 -0.38 -4.56 -15.14
N THR A 249 -0.79 -5.18 -14.05
CA THR A 249 -1.98 -6.03 -13.96
C THR A 249 -3.01 -5.29 -13.11
N PRO A 250 -4.13 -4.81 -13.68
CA PRO A 250 -5.19 -4.19 -12.89
C PRO A 250 -5.83 -5.23 -11.95
N ASN A 251 -6.18 -4.80 -10.73
CA ASN A 251 -6.69 -5.67 -9.68
C ASN A 251 -8.22 -5.81 -9.82
N THR A 252 -8.67 -6.43 -10.92
CA THR A 252 -10.08 -6.46 -11.37
C THR A 252 -10.71 -7.84 -11.36
N GLN A 253 -10.00 -8.87 -10.87
CA GLN A 253 -10.43 -10.27 -10.94
C GLN A 253 -11.78 -10.50 -10.27
N LEU A 254 -12.07 -9.72 -9.22
CA LEU A 254 -13.33 -9.74 -8.47
C LEU A 254 -14.54 -9.18 -9.26
N PHE A 255 -14.31 -8.34 -10.27
CA PHE A 255 -15.36 -7.57 -10.94
C PHE A 255 -15.66 -8.02 -12.37
N LYS A 256 -14.85 -8.94 -12.92
CA LYS A 256 -14.88 -9.37 -14.33
C LYS A 256 -16.25 -9.90 -14.82
N ASP A 257 -17.05 -10.45 -13.91
CA ASP A 257 -18.35 -11.03 -14.26
C ASP A 257 -19.47 -9.97 -14.32
N PHE A 258 -19.20 -8.75 -13.82
CA PHE A 258 -20.17 -7.66 -13.72
C PHE A 258 -19.79 -6.43 -14.55
N LEU A 259 -18.48 -6.14 -14.67
CA LEU A 259 -17.98 -4.92 -15.28
C LEU A 259 -17.34 -5.16 -16.65
N GLU A 260 -17.52 -4.19 -17.54
CA GLU A 260 -16.83 -4.12 -18.82
C GLU A 260 -15.34 -3.85 -18.56
N LEU A 261 -14.47 -4.77 -19.01
CA LEU A 261 -13.02 -4.64 -18.93
C LEU A 261 -12.43 -4.49 -20.34
N ASP A 262 -11.36 -3.72 -20.45
CA ASP A 262 -10.61 -3.63 -21.71
C ASP A 262 -9.81 -4.92 -21.99
N SER A 263 -9.13 -4.97 -23.14
CA SER A 263 -8.36 -6.15 -23.55
C SER A 263 -7.21 -6.54 -22.61
N VAL A 264 -6.78 -5.65 -21.71
CA VAL A 264 -5.71 -5.86 -20.73
C VAL A 264 -6.30 -6.20 -19.35
N GLY A 265 -7.54 -5.80 -19.08
CA GLY A 265 -8.29 -6.07 -17.87
C GLY A 265 -8.61 -4.83 -17.03
N TYR A 266 -8.36 -3.61 -17.53
CA TYR A 266 -8.73 -2.38 -16.82
C TYR A 266 -10.24 -2.14 -16.90
N ILE A 267 -10.83 -1.56 -15.86
CA ILE A 267 -12.27 -1.22 -15.87
C ILE A 267 -12.50 -0.12 -16.90
N VAL A 268 -13.42 -0.35 -17.83
CA VAL A 268 -13.83 0.67 -18.80
C VAL A 268 -14.74 1.69 -18.11
N THR A 269 -14.30 2.94 -18.06
CA THR A 269 -15.06 4.05 -17.49
C THR A 269 -15.64 4.98 -18.57
N ARG A 270 -16.73 5.66 -18.22
CA ARG A 270 -17.43 6.66 -19.03
C ARG A 270 -17.57 7.93 -18.21
N HIS A 271 -17.48 9.08 -18.89
CA HIS A 271 -17.59 10.40 -18.24
C HIS A 271 -16.70 10.56 -17.00
N GLY A 272 -15.50 9.97 -17.03
CA GLY A 272 -14.56 9.99 -15.92
C GLY A 272 -14.56 8.68 -15.12
N THR A 273 -15.58 8.43 -14.31
CA THR A 273 -15.54 7.35 -13.30
C THR A 273 -16.67 6.32 -13.40
N GLN A 274 -17.67 6.55 -14.26
CA GLN A 274 -18.86 5.70 -14.33
C GLN A 274 -18.56 4.40 -15.04
N THR A 275 -19.03 3.28 -14.51
CA THR A 275 -18.90 1.97 -15.17
C THR A 275 -20.14 1.65 -16.00
N ASN A 276 -20.20 0.45 -16.61
CA ASN A 276 -21.41 -0.07 -17.26
C ASN A 276 -22.55 -0.37 -16.27
N VAL A 277 -22.28 -0.41 -14.96
CA VAL A 277 -23.29 -0.63 -13.92
C VAL A 277 -23.56 0.67 -13.17
N GLU A 278 -24.80 1.17 -13.23
CA GLU A 278 -25.17 2.41 -12.52
C GLU A 278 -24.91 2.34 -11.01
N GLY A 279 -24.38 3.39 -10.40
CA GLY A 279 -24.03 3.41 -8.98
C GLY A 279 -22.77 2.61 -8.62
N VAL A 280 -22.08 2.04 -9.61
CA VAL A 280 -20.71 1.51 -9.47
C VAL A 280 -19.76 2.42 -10.24
N PHE A 281 -18.76 2.93 -9.54
CA PHE A 281 -17.74 3.84 -10.06
C PHE A 281 -16.35 3.22 -9.89
N ALA A 282 -15.39 3.63 -10.71
CA ALA A 282 -14.00 3.21 -10.61
C ALA A 282 -13.04 4.41 -10.64
N ALA A 283 -11.97 4.35 -9.85
CA ALA A 283 -10.99 5.42 -9.73
C ALA A 283 -9.56 4.90 -9.49
N GLY A 284 -8.58 5.71 -9.90
CA GLY A 284 -7.16 5.38 -9.86
C GLY A 284 -6.76 4.32 -10.88
N ASP A 285 -5.62 3.69 -10.64
CA ASP A 285 -4.96 2.78 -11.58
C ASP A 285 -5.80 1.55 -11.99
N VAL A 286 -6.91 1.25 -11.33
CA VAL A 286 -7.80 0.14 -11.75
C VAL A 286 -8.49 0.43 -13.10
N GLN A 287 -8.60 1.71 -13.47
CA GLN A 287 -9.22 2.20 -14.70
C GLN A 287 -8.30 3.13 -15.52
N ASP A 288 -7.13 3.49 -14.97
CA ASP A 288 -6.14 4.34 -15.64
C ASP A 288 -4.88 3.53 -16.00
N HIS A 289 -4.71 3.25 -17.29
CA HIS A 289 -3.49 2.63 -17.83
C HIS A 289 -2.51 3.67 -18.42
N GLU A 290 -2.92 4.93 -18.53
CA GLU A 290 -2.18 5.99 -19.21
C GLU A 290 -1.26 6.73 -18.24
N TYR A 291 -1.80 7.31 -17.16
CA TYR A 291 -1.04 8.21 -16.27
C TYR A 291 -0.41 7.48 -15.08
N ARG A 292 -1.19 6.71 -14.32
CA ARG A 292 -0.73 5.87 -13.19
C ARG A 292 0.13 6.65 -12.17
N GLN A 293 -0.37 7.81 -11.73
CA GLN A 293 0.30 8.63 -10.71
C GLN A 293 -0.58 8.76 -9.47
N ALA A 294 0.05 8.89 -8.30
CA ALA A 294 -0.66 9.09 -7.05
C ALA A 294 -1.60 10.32 -7.08
N VAL A 295 -1.17 11.41 -7.72
CA VAL A 295 -1.95 12.64 -7.85
C VAL A 295 -3.13 12.49 -8.81
N THR A 296 -2.99 11.75 -9.91
CA THR A 296 -4.11 11.48 -10.84
C THR A 296 -5.10 10.50 -10.21
N ALA A 297 -4.61 9.50 -9.47
CA ALA A 297 -5.43 8.60 -8.69
C ALA A 297 -6.23 9.35 -7.61
N ALA A 298 -5.60 10.27 -6.86
CA ALA A 298 -6.32 11.12 -5.91
C ALA A 298 -7.41 11.96 -6.60
N GLY A 299 -7.08 12.60 -7.74
CA GLY A 299 -8.03 13.37 -8.53
C GLY A 299 -9.25 12.56 -8.98
N SER A 300 -9.04 11.37 -9.56
CA SER A 300 -10.13 10.48 -9.97
C SER A 300 -10.93 9.93 -8.78
N GLY A 301 -10.30 9.72 -7.62
CA GLY A 301 -11.00 9.36 -6.38
C GLY A 301 -11.99 10.44 -5.93
N CYS A 302 -11.59 11.72 -6.04
CA CYS A 302 -12.51 12.85 -5.83
C CYS A 302 -13.69 12.82 -6.80
N MET A 303 -13.42 12.63 -8.10
CA MET A 303 -14.47 12.54 -9.12
C MET A 303 -15.48 11.43 -8.80
N ALA A 304 -15.01 10.24 -8.42
CA ALA A 304 -15.88 9.10 -8.12
C ALA A 304 -16.76 9.33 -6.90
N ALA A 305 -16.25 10.00 -5.86
CA ALA A 305 -17.05 10.35 -4.70
C ALA A 305 -18.16 11.37 -5.03
N LEU A 306 -17.85 12.38 -5.86
CA LEU A 306 -18.84 13.36 -6.31
C LEU A 306 -19.89 12.74 -7.24
N ASP A 307 -19.49 11.83 -8.11
CA ASP A 307 -20.41 11.11 -8.99
C ASP A 307 -21.33 10.17 -8.19
N ALA A 308 -20.79 9.47 -7.19
CA ALA A 308 -21.57 8.64 -6.26
C ALA A 308 -22.57 9.48 -5.45
N GLU A 309 -22.12 10.62 -4.89
CA GLU A 309 -22.97 11.54 -4.13
C GLU A 309 -24.14 12.07 -4.97
N ARG A 310 -23.86 12.56 -6.19
CA ARG A 310 -24.90 13.00 -7.13
C ARG A 310 -25.87 11.89 -7.49
N TRP A 311 -25.37 10.69 -7.75
CA TRP A 311 -26.20 9.54 -8.12
C TRP A 311 -27.13 9.11 -6.99
N LEU A 312 -26.61 9.07 -5.75
CA LEU A 312 -27.37 8.75 -4.54
C LEU A 312 -28.44 9.82 -4.26
N SER A 313 -28.07 11.10 -4.36
CA SER A 313 -28.96 12.24 -4.14
C SER A 313 -30.11 12.25 -5.16
N ALA A 314 -29.81 12.07 -6.44
CA ALA A 314 -30.82 12.02 -7.51
C ALA A 314 -31.83 10.87 -7.36
N ARG A 315 -31.51 9.84 -6.57
CA ARG A 315 -32.38 8.69 -6.28
C ARG A 315 -33.00 8.72 -4.89
N GLY A 316 -32.71 9.73 -4.07
CA GLY A 316 -33.21 9.82 -2.70
C GLY A 316 -32.73 8.69 -1.80
N LEU A 317 -31.51 8.18 -2.04
CA LEU A 317 -30.94 7.02 -1.33
C LEU A 317 -30.01 7.42 -0.17
N ILE A 318 -29.78 8.72 0.04
CA ILE A 318 -28.87 9.21 1.07
C ILE A 318 -29.53 9.12 2.45
N GLN A 319 -28.91 8.37 3.34
CA GLN A 319 -29.09 8.54 4.78
C GLN A 319 -28.00 9.46 5.32
N GLU A 320 -28.33 10.69 5.70
CA GLU A 320 -27.34 11.66 6.17
C GLU A 320 -26.79 11.28 7.55
N PHE A 321 -25.47 11.45 7.72
CA PHE A 321 -24.77 11.27 8.97
C PHE A 321 -24.05 12.55 9.36
N HIS A 322 -24.56 13.26 10.35
CA HIS A 322 -23.87 14.40 10.93
C HIS A 322 -22.85 13.94 11.97
N GLN A 323 -21.61 14.35 11.80
CA GLN A 323 -20.62 14.19 12.86
C GLN A 323 -21.07 14.98 14.09
N THR A 324 -21.25 14.32 15.23
CA THR A 324 -21.23 15.01 16.52
C THR A 324 -19.86 15.64 16.69
N ALA A 325 -19.80 16.94 16.94
CA ALA A 325 -18.55 17.68 17.07
C ALA A 325 -17.74 17.16 18.28
N THR A 326 -16.92 16.14 18.08
CA THR A 326 -15.85 15.80 19.01
C THR A 326 -14.71 16.77 18.71
N ALA A 327 -14.57 17.79 19.55
CA ALA A 327 -13.48 18.74 19.50
C ALA A 327 -12.16 18.02 19.81
N THR A 328 -11.51 17.50 18.77
CA THR A 328 -10.09 17.16 18.85
C THR A 328 -9.43 17.63 17.56
N GLN A 329 -9.05 18.91 17.53
CA GLN A 329 -7.91 19.32 16.72
C GLN A 329 -6.70 18.51 17.21
N PRO A 330 -5.89 17.90 16.32
CA PRO A 330 -4.58 17.46 16.74
C PRO A 330 -3.83 18.72 17.18
N ALA A 331 -3.52 18.82 18.47
CA ALA A 331 -2.61 19.83 18.97
C ALA A 331 -1.34 19.76 18.11
N ALA A 332 -0.87 20.92 17.65
CA ALA A 332 0.43 21.04 17.02
C ALA A 332 1.46 20.31 17.91
N THR A 333 2.15 19.33 17.32
CA THR A 333 3.18 18.56 18.01
C THR A 333 4.31 19.49 18.45
N THR A 334 4.20 20.02 19.65
CA THR A 334 5.36 20.43 20.45
C THR A 334 6.19 19.18 20.67
N LYS A 335 7.44 19.18 20.18
CA LYS A 335 8.45 18.17 20.51
C LYS A 335 8.45 17.95 22.03
N PRO A 336 8.20 16.74 22.56
CA PRO A 336 8.49 16.46 23.95
C PRO A 336 10.00 16.48 24.10
N THR A 337 10.48 17.54 24.74
CA THR A 337 11.83 17.60 25.29
C THR A 337 11.67 17.19 26.75
N ALA A 338 11.77 15.90 27.04
CA ALA A 338 11.86 15.41 28.43
C ALA A 338 12.35 13.96 28.48
N SER A 339 13.27 13.72 29.42
CA SER A 339 13.94 12.48 29.79
C SER A 339 12.97 11.36 30.25
N PRO A 340 13.33 10.07 30.11
CA PRO A 340 12.41 8.95 30.30
C PRO A 340 12.37 8.42 31.75
N GLU A 341 11.83 9.16 32.71
CA GLU A 341 11.64 8.63 34.08
C GLU A 341 10.29 8.93 34.78
N GLN A 342 9.31 9.62 34.16
CA GLN A 342 8.08 9.96 34.90
C GLN A 342 6.77 9.70 34.13
N GLU A 343 6.12 8.62 34.55
CA GLU A 343 4.68 8.21 34.52
C GLU A 343 4.51 6.75 34.07
N PHE A 344 5.04 5.81 34.87
CA PHE A 344 4.67 4.39 34.73
C PHE A 344 3.48 4.09 35.65
N ASP A 345 2.29 3.88 35.07
CA ASP A 345 1.10 3.39 35.77
C ASP A 345 0.93 1.87 35.51
N PRO A 346 1.14 0.99 36.51
CA PRO A 346 1.03 -0.46 36.33
C PRO A 346 -0.38 -0.93 35.93
N ASN A 347 -1.41 -0.12 36.16
CA ASN A 347 -2.80 -0.47 35.83
C ASN A 347 -3.18 -0.12 34.39
N ALA A 348 -2.37 0.69 33.71
CA ALA A 348 -2.60 1.03 32.31
C ALA A 348 -2.65 -0.23 31.44
N ILE A 349 -3.48 -0.18 30.39
CA ILE A 349 -3.61 -1.27 29.41
C ILE A 349 -2.45 -1.21 28.41
N LYS A 350 -1.84 -0.04 28.20
CA LYS A 350 -0.83 0.20 27.16
C LYS A 350 0.44 0.79 27.77
N HIS A 351 1.57 0.25 27.35
CA HIS A 351 2.89 0.56 27.87
C HIS A 351 3.92 0.65 26.75
N ARG A 352 5.04 1.34 26.99
CA ARG A 352 6.15 1.43 26.04
C ARG A 352 7.50 1.26 26.75
N GLY A 353 8.43 0.61 26.06
CA GLY A 353 9.84 0.54 26.41
C GLY A 353 10.21 -0.60 27.36
N SER A 354 11.51 -0.87 27.40
CA SER A 354 12.10 -1.97 28.17
C SER A 354 11.83 -1.92 29.67
N TYR A 355 11.73 -0.73 30.27
CA TYR A 355 11.40 -0.59 31.70
C TYR A 355 10.02 -1.17 32.02
N ALA A 356 8.99 -0.78 31.26
CA ALA A 356 7.63 -1.25 31.46
C ALA A 356 7.52 -2.77 31.25
N LEU A 357 8.22 -3.30 30.22
CA LEU A 357 8.31 -4.74 30.00
C LEU A 357 8.89 -5.46 31.21
N ARG A 358 10.08 -5.05 31.68
CA ARG A 358 10.74 -5.70 32.83
C ARG A 358 9.87 -5.68 34.07
N LYS A 359 9.21 -4.56 34.36
CA LYS A 359 8.38 -4.40 35.54
C LYS A 359 7.13 -5.26 35.48
N LEU A 360 6.36 -5.16 34.39
CA LEU A 360 5.13 -5.95 34.22
C LEU A 360 5.40 -7.45 34.10
N PHE A 361 6.52 -7.85 33.49
CA PHE A 361 6.91 -9.26 33.42
C PHE A 361 7.10 -9.90 34.80
N HIS A 362 7.49 -9.11 35.82
CA HIS A 362 7.67 -9.61 37.18
C HIS A 362 6.44 -9.41 38.07
N GLU A 363 5.70 -8.32 37.86
CA GLU A 363 4.67 -7.83 38.80
C GLU A 363 3.23 -8.05 38.31
N SER A 364 3.00 -8.23 37.01
CA SER A 364 1.64 -8.38 36.46
C SER A 364 1.16 -9.84 36.47
N ASP A 365 -0.10 -10.02 36.85
CA ASP A 365 -0.86 -11.27 36.74
C ASP A 365 -1.66 -11.38 35.43
N ARG A 366 -1.66 -10.31 34.62
CA ARG A 366 -2.39 -10.20 33.36
C ARG A 366 -1.61 -10.82 32.21
N LEU A 367 -2.31 -11.14 31.13
CA LEU A 367 -1.67 -11.56 29.90
C LEU A 367 -0.92 -10.38 29.29
N LEU A 368 0.39 -10.52 29.09
CA LEU A 368 1.22 -9.51 28.45
C LEU A 368 1.30 -9.80 26.95
N VAL A 369 0.97 -8.81 26.13
CA VAL A 369 1.17 -8.83 24.68
C VAL A 369 2.31 -7.86 24.38
N VAL A 370 3.48 -8.38 24.06
CA VAL A 370 4.68 -7.59 23.77
C VAL A 370 4.83 -7.46 22.26
N LYS A 371 4.74 -6.24 21.75
CA LYS A 371 4.81 -5.91 20.33
C LYS A 371 6.15 -5.24 20.02
N TYR A 372 7.00 -5.94 19.28
CA TYR A 372 8.29 -5.45 18.80
C TYR A 372 8.10 -4.77 17.44
N VAL A 373 8.51 -3.50 17.36
CA VAL A 373 8.31 -2.63 16.19
C VAL A 373 9.58 -1.87 15.83
N SER A 374 9.61 -1.31 14.62
CA SER A 374 10.62 -0.34 14.18
C SER A 374 9.93 0.92 13.66
N PRO A 375 10.49 2.14 13.85
CA PRO A 375 9.92 3.38 13.32
C PRO A 375 9.69 3.38 11.80
N THR A 376 10.52 2.63 11.06
CA THR A 376 10.48 2.54 9.60
C THR A 376 9.63 1.38 9.08
N CYS A 377 8.99 0.61 9.97
CA CYS A 377 8.19 -0.57 9.61
C CYS A 377 6.74 -0.20 9.28
N GLY A 378 6.40 -0.16 7.99
CA GLY A 378 5.03 0.09 7.51
C GLY A 378 3.95 -0.84 8.12
N PRO A 379 4.15 -2.17 8.15
CA PRO A 379 3.20 -3.08 8.79
C PRO A 379 3.02 -2.84 10.30
N CYS A 380 4.05 -2.34 10.99
CA CYS A 380 3.97 -2.02 12.43
C CYS A 380 3.01 -0.86 12.72
N HIS A 381 3.04 0.17 11.85
CA HIS A 381 2.11 1.30 11.91
C HIS A 381 0.66 0.86 11.64
N THR A 382 0.47 -0.08 10.72
CA THR A 382 -0.84 -0.66 10.40
C THR A 382 -1.38 -1.51 11.56
N LEU A 383 -0.52 -2.30 12.21
CA LEU A 383 -0.90 -3.19 13.30
C LEU A 383 -1.25 -2.46 14.62
N LYS A 384 -0.63 -1.30 14.88
CA LYS A 384 -0.83 -0.53 16.12
C LYS A 384 -2.33 -0.27 16.44
N PRO A 385 -3.13 0.35 15.57
CA PRO A 385 -4.55 0.59 15.87
C PRO A 385 -5.40 -0.69 15.93
N ILE A 386 -4.94 -1.81 15.37
CA ILE A 386 -5.63 -3.11 15.45
C ILE A 386 -5.46 -3.69 16.85
N LEU A 387 -4.20 -3.81 17.32
CA LEU A 387 -3.90 -4.33 18.64
C LEU A 387 -4.40 -3.41 19.75
N ASP A 388 -4.27 -2.09 19.58
CA ASP A 388 -4.74 -1.09 20.56
C ASP A 388 -6.24 -1.25 20.84
N ARG A 389 -7.07 -1.41 19.79
CA ARG A 389 -8.51 -1.67 19.93
C ARG A 389 -8.79 -3.07 20.44
N LEU A 390 -8.01 -4.07 20.00
CA LEU A 390 -8.23 -5.46 20.40
C LEU A 390 -8.02 -5.65 21.91
N VAL A 391 -6.96 -5.08 22.49
CA VAL A 391 -6.70 -5.25 23.94
C VAL A 391 -7.72 -4.53 24.82
N GLU A 392 -8.33 -3.45 24.31
CA GLU A 392 -9.45 -2.77 24.97
C GLU A 392 -10.71 -3.65 25.06
N GLU A 393 -10.92 -4.58 24.11
CA GLU A 393 -12.06 -5.53 24.14
C GLU A 393 -11.98 -6.57 25.27
N PHE A 394 -10.82 -6.71 25.93
CA PHE A 394 -10.60 -7.72 26.98
C PHE A 394 -10.69 -7.17 28.40
N ASP A 395 -11.36 -6.03 28.60
CA ASP A 395 -11.71 -5.44 29.90
C ASP A 395 -10.53 -5.39 30.89
N GLY A 396 -9.34 -5.01 30.40
CA GLY A 396 -8.13 -4.87 31.22
C GLY A 396 -7.44 -6.17 31.62
N LYS A 397 -7.89 -7.35 31.14
CA LYS A 397 -7.22 -8.65 31.36
C LYS A 397 -5.92 -8.82 30.58
N VAL A 398 -5.65 -7.90 29.64
CA VAL A 398 -4.50 -7.91 28.75
C VAL A 398 -3.76 -6.58 28.87
N GLN A 399 -2.43 -6.62 28.86
CA GLN A 399 -1.59 -5.43 28.79
C GLN A 399 -0.71 -5.48 27.55
N LEU A 400 -0.79 -4.45 26.72
CA LEU A 400 0.01 -4.27 25.52
C LEU A 400 1.27 -3.48 25.85
N ILE A 401 2.43 -4.01 25.49
CA ILE A 401 3.73 -3.36 25.67
C ILE A 401 4.38 -3.20 24.30
N GLU A 402 4.72 -1.97 23.92
CA GLU A 402 5.42 -1.67 22.67
C GLU A 402 6.93 -1.53 22.93
N ILE A 403 7.73 -2.32 22.21
CA ILE A 403 9.20 -2.26 22.23
C ILE A 403 9.67 -1.78 20.86
N ASP A 404 10.35 -0.63 20.83
CA ASP A 404 11.04 -0.17 19.64
C ASP A 404 12.40 -0.85 19.56
N ILE A 405 12.62 -1.69 18.53
CA ILE A 405 13.87 -2.46 18.40
C ILE A 405 15.10 -1.58 18.11
N THR A 406 14.90 -0.33 17.69
CA THR A 406 15.98 0.63 17.45
C THR A 406 16.41 1.34 18.74
N GLU A 407 15.47 1.54 19.68
CA GLU A 407 15.73 2.13 21.00
C GLU A 407 16.15 1.07 22.03
N ASP A 408 15.53 -0.10 22.01
CA ASP A 408 15.69 -1.20 22.98
C ASP A 408 16.30 -2.47 22.34
N SER A 409 17.38 -2.30 21.55
CA SER A 409 17.99 -3.38 20.75
C SER A 409 18.40 -4.62 21.55
N ALA A 410 18.98 -4.46 22.74
CA ALA A 410 19.38 -5.57 23.59
C ALA A 410 18.20 -6.42 24.07
N ILE A 411 17.02 -5.82 24.29
CA ILE A 411 15.80 -6.54 24.66
C ILE A 411 15.25 -7.31 23.47
N ALA A 412 15.27 -6.72 22.28
CA ALA A 412 14.86 -7.39 21.06
C ALA A 412 15.75 -8.61 20.73
N GLU A 413 17.06 -8.47 20.91
CA GLU A 413 18.03 -9.56 20.72
C GLU A 413 17.80 -10.70 21.73
N GLN A 414 17.66 -10.39 23.02
CA GLN A 414 17.36 -11.37 24.07
C GLN A 414 16.02 -12.09 23.84
N ALA A 415 15.04 -11.39 23.26
CA ALA A 415 13.74 -11.94 22.90
C ALA A 415 13.76 -12.75 21.59
N GLY A 416 14.90 -12.85 20.90
CA GLY A 416 15.04 -13.60 19.65
C GLY A 416 14.29 -12.99 18.46
N VAL A 417 14.10 -11.67 18.45
CA VAL A 417 13.36 -10.96 17.40
C VAL A 417 14.21 -10.79 16.16
N THR A 418 13.83 -11.44 15.06
CA THR A 418 14.56 -11.40 13.77
C THR A 418 13.87 -10.54 12.70
N SER A 419 12.61 -10.13 12.93
CA SER A 419 11.84 -9.27 12.03
C SER A 419 10.76 -8.49 12.78
N THR A 420 10.25 -7.42 12.17
CA THR A 420 9.15 -6.61 12.73
C THR A 420 7.95 -6.55 11.76
N PRO A 421 6.71 -6.50 12.26
CA PRO A 421 6.33 -6.64 13.67
C PRO A 421 6.48 -8.09 14.14
N THR A 422 6.94 -8.27 15.39
CA THR A 422 6.89 -9.55 16.11
C THR A 422 6.08 -9.34 17.37
N ILE A 423 5.21 -10.29 17.70
CA ILE A 423 4.34 -10.24 18.87
C ILE A 423 4.64 -11.47 19.72
N GLN A 424 4.89 -11.27 21.01
CA GLN A 424 5.11 -12.33 21.98
C GLN A 424 4.09 -12.22 23.10
N LEU A 425 3.49 -13.33 23.47
CA LEU A 425 2.54 -13.40 24.58
C LEU A 425 3.21 -14.01 25.79
N PHE A 426 3.07 -13.38 26.95
CA PHE A 426 3.59 -13.87 28.22
C PHE A 426 2.52 -13.90 29.31
N LYS A 427 2.58 -14.91 30.16
CA LYS A 427 1.80 -14.99 31.41
C LYS A 427 2.60 -15.80 32.42
N ASN A 428 2.58 -15.41 33.69
CA ASN A 428 3.32 -16.12 34.75
C ASN A 428 4.81 -16.35 34.43
N LYS A 429 5.44 -15.39 33.74
CA LYS A 429 6.86 -15.43 33.30
C LYS A 429 7.18 -16.50 32.24
N GLU A 430 6.17 -17.12 31.65
CA GLU A 430 6.33 -18.06 30.54
C GLU A 430 6.00 -17.39 29.20
N LEU A 431 6.79 -17.68 28.18
CA LEU A 431 6.49 -17.33 26.79
C LEU A 431 5.47 -18.34 26.25
N LEU A 432 4.29 -17.85 25.90
CA LEU A 432 3.16 -18.69 25.48
C LEU A 432 3.08 -18.87 23.97
N GLU A 433 3.24 -17.79 23.21
CA GLU A 433 3.14 -17.80 21.75
C GLU A 433 3.98 -16.68 21.13
N VAL A 434 4.54 -16.95 19.95
CA VAL A 434 5.25 -15.97 19.12
C VAL A 434 4.55 -15.87 17.77
N ILE A 435 4.15 -14.66 17.40
CA ILE A 435 3.53 -14.35 16.11
C ILE A 435 4.47 -13.42 15.35
N VAL A 436 4.97 -13.89 14.23
CA VAL A 436 5.83 -13.11 13.33
C VAL A 436 5.00 -12.54 12.18
N GLY A 437 5.17 -11.24 11.93
CA GLY A 437 4.45 -10.49 10.91
C GLY A 437 3.02 -10.11 11.31
N MET A 438 2.31 -9.49 10.35
CA MET A 438 0.93 -9.04 10.53
C MET A 438 -0.05 -10.19 10.25
N LYS A 439 -0.99 -10.45 11.17
CA LYS A 439 -2.07 -11.44 11.07
C LYS A 439 -3.46 -10.74 11.03
N PRO A 440 -4.54 -11.42 10.63
CA PRO A 440 -5.89 -10.86 10.76
C PRO A 440 -6.23 -10.60 12.23
N LYS A 441 -7.13 -9.65 12.50
CA LYS A 441 -7.57 -9.33 13.87
C LYS A 441 -8.16 -10.55 14.58
N SER A 442 -8.92 -11.39 13.86
CA SER A 442 -9.50 -12.64 14.37
C SER A 442 -8.46 -13.59 14.94
N GLN A 443 -7.32 -13.77 14.24
CA GLN A 443 -6.25 -14.65 14.69
C GLN A 443 -5.62 -14.14 16.00
N TYR A 444 -5.36 -12.83 16.13
CA TYR A 444 -4.87 -12.26 17.38
C TYR A 444 -5.91 -12.43 18.51
N ARG A 445 -7.20 -12.24 18.21
CA ARG A 445 -8.28 -12.44 19.18
C ARG A 445 -8.35 -13.88 19.66
N GLU A 446 -8.32 -14.85 18.75
CA GLU A 446 -8.35 -16.29 19.07
C GLU A 446 -7.15 -16.70 19.93
N THR A 447 -5.95 -16.25 19.57
CA THR A 447 -4.73 -16.48 20.35
C THR A 447 -4.86 -15.88 21.75
N ILE A 448 -5.27 -14.62 21.89
CA ILE A 448 -5.47 -13.99 23.21
C ILE A 448 -6.53 -14.74 24.03
N GLN A 449 -7.67 -15.09 23.42
CA GLN A 449 -8.74 -15.83 24.08
C GLN A 449 -8.27 -17.18 24.62
N ARG A 450 -7.47 -17.92 23.85
CA ARG A 450 -6.89 -19.22 24.23
C ARG A 450 -6.10 -19.17 25.55
N TYR A 451 -5.45 -18.04 25.85
CA TYR A 451 -4.63 -17.87 27.05
C TYR A 451 -5.31 -17.06 28.17
N LEU A 452 -6.54 -16.61 27.93
CA LEU A 452 -7.42 -15.99 28.93
C LEU A 452 -8.48 -16.96 29.48
N SER A 453 -8.87 -17.96 28.69
CA SER A 453 -9.60 -19.15 29.15
C SER A 453 -8.72 -20.02 30.05
#